data_AF-A0A076LPE9-F1
#
_entry.id   AF-A0A076LPE9-F1
#
_cell.length_a   1.000
_cell.length_b   1.000
_cell.length_c   1.000
_cell.angle_alpha   90.00
_cell.angle_beta   90.00
_cell.angle_gamma   90.00
#
_symmetry.space_group_name_H-M   'P 1'
#
loop_
_entity.id
_entity.type
_entity.pdbx_description
1 polymer ?
#
loop_
_entity_poly.entity_id
_entity_poly.type
_entity_poly.pdbx_seq_one_letter_code
_entity_poly.pdbx_strand_id
1 'polypeptide(L)'
;MPVTGYYLVQGDKTTCGGRITTGAEDHTLFDKPVAREQDSVTCGKYVGLYRIAGGIDNDTIHGRRMAGTLDSYSTCPCKARFIPSMMQDTYEKSSGSGIATNAAEEKAEATVSPAVTAGPEPCVSAEADKPDEQLSGWLAYYGTDMQPLKNLAFRSFVDSDVPKVIIAGDGHRKPPFIYSQHMPGVLSAFSKGKLRLYVEYTQSGWSLRNKTPGALPPYLTQKKSFFKKDIVTPWENEVMGESSTAIYEKLIEKIGGLTPLTAAEAKKLKLQGQQFADGLNAITPDLAVTVRKHINNLVAAAGPLPEQDVMALVSIISGQWRDLFVNEDLAERLAEEITKAPDLTRLISIGDAHLDDNNNPFHILLAEKLSKRMKSPPVILVNKRSEF
;
A
#
# COMPACT_ATOMS: atom_id res chain seq x y z
N MET A 1 -15.38 -6.94 -33.24
CA MET A 1 -14.03 -7.49 -32.98
C MET A 1 -14.04 -8.14 -31.61
N PRO A 2 -13.42 -9.31 -31.43
CA PRO A 2 -13.28 -9.90 -30.10
C PRO A 2 -12.50 -8.94 -29.19
N VAL A 3 -12.88 -8.88 -27.90
CA VAL A 3 -12.17 -8.09 -26.89
C VAL A 3 -11.18 -9.01 -26.21
N THR A 4 -9.91 -8.59 -26.14
CA THR A 4 -8.84 -9.32 -25.46
C THR A 4 -8.95 -9.12 -23.94
N GLY A 5 -9.00 -10.23 -23.21
CA GLY A 5 -8.89 -10.31 -21.76
C GLY A 5 -7.57 -10.94 -21.35
N TYR A 6 -7.25 -10.83 -20.06
CA TYR A 6 -6.04 -11.38 -19.45
C TYR A 6 -6.42 -12.29 -18.30
N TYR A 7 -5.71 -13.42 -18.17
CA TYR A 7 -5.86 -14.30 -17.02
C TYR A 7 -5.37 -13.61 -15.74
N LEU A 8 -6.05 -13.87 -14.64
CA LEU A 8 -5.72 -13.30 -13.34
C LEU A 8 -5.00 -14.32 -12.46
N VAL A 9 -4.05 -13.83 -11.68
CA VAL A 9 -3.28 -14.64 -10.73
C VAL A 9 -3.29 -14.04 -9.34
N GLN A 10 -2.88 -14.84 -8.35
CA GLN A 10 -2.63 -14.37 -7.00
C GLN A 10 -1.68 -13.17 -7.03
N GLY A 11 -2.08 -12.10 -6.33
CA GLY A 11 -1.33 -10.84 -6.27
C GLY A 11 -1.79 -9.77 -7.24
N ASP A 12 -2.62 -10.08 -8.24
CA ASP A 12 -3.18 -9.06 -9.13
C ASP A 12 -4.01 -8.04 -8.36
N LYS A 13 -3.85 -6.77 -8.71
CA LYS A 13 -4.46 -5.66 -7.98
C LYS A 13 -5.92 -5.50 -8.39
N THR A 14 -6.68 -4.81 -7.55
CA THR A 14 -8.02 -4.33 -7.88
C THR A 14 -8.00 -2.83 -8.13
N THR A 15 -8.93 -2.31 -8.92
CA THR A 15 -9.07 -0.87 -9.18
C THR A 15 -9.39 -0.05 -7.92
N CYS A 16 -9.84 -0.70 -6.84
CA CYS A 16 -10.11 -0.04 -5.56
C CYS A 16 -8.92 -0.06 -4.58
N GLY A 17 -7.74 -0.53 -5.01
CA GLY A 17 -6.53 -0.59 -4.19
C GLY A 17 -6.35 -1.85 -3.35
N GLY A 18 -7.25 -2.84 -3.47
CA GLY A 18 -7.07 -4.19 -2.92
C GLY A 18 -6.33 -5.14 -3.86
N ARG A 19 -6.22 -6.42 -3.52
CA ARG A 19 -5.53 -7.45 -4.35
C ARG A 19 -6.16 -8.83 -4.22
N ILE A 20 -5.90 -9.70 -5.19
CA ILE A 20 -6.17 -11.14 -5.09
C ILE A 20 -5.16 -11.76 -4.11
N THR A 21 -5.65 -12.51 -3.12
CA THR A 21 -4.83 -13.09 -2.05
C THR A 21 -4.69 -14.61 -2.10
N THR A 22 -5.53 -15.33 -2.85
CA THR A 22 -5.40 -16.77 -3.05
C THR A 22 -5.54 -17.16 -4.53
N GLY A 23 -5.05 -18.34 -4.89
CA GLY A 23 -5.17 -18.93 -6.23
C GLY A 23 -5.14 -20.47 -6.15
N ALA A 24 -5.03 -21.14 -7.30
CA ALA A 24 -4.77 -22.58 -7.39
C ALA A 24 -3.28 -22.86 -7.22
N GLU A 25 -2.85 -23.35 -6.06
CA GLU A 25 -1.43 -23.55 -5.76
C GLU A 25 -0.74 -24.59 -6.66
N ASP A 26 -1.50 -25.52 -7.24
CA ASP A 26 -1.02 -26.56 -8.15
C ASP A 26 -1.14 -26.22 -9.64
N HIS A 27 -1.66 -25.02 -9.96
CA HIS A 27 -1.77 -24.52 -11.33
C HIS A 27 -1.28 -23.08 -11.37
N THR A 28 -0.10 -22.89 -11.94
CA THR A 28 0.55 -21.58 -12.00
C THR A 28 0.65 -21.07 -13.44
N LEU A 29 0.59 -19.75 -13.57
CA LEU A 29 1.04 -19.03 -14.76
C LEU A 29 2.22 -18.19 -14.32
N PHE A 30 3.38 -18.42 -14.96
CA PHE A 30 4.65 -17.76 -14.62
C PHE A 30 4.94 -17.79 -13.11
N ASP A 31 4.89 -18.98 -12.52
CA ASP A 31 5.14 -19.26 -11.10
C ASP A 31 4.18 -18.58 -10.11
N LYS A 32 3.07 -18.01 -10.59
CA LYS A 32 2.01 -17.44 -9.75
C LYS A 32 0.74 -18.31 -9.81
N PRO A 33 0.16 -18.68 -8.66
CA PRO A 33 -1.10 -19.41 -8.61
C PRO A 33 -2.21 -18.70 -9.39
N VAL A 34 -2.89 -19.43 -10.28
CA VAL A 34 -4.00 -18.89 -11.06
C VAL A 34 -5.19 -18.57 -10.16
N ALA A 35 -5.76 -17.38 -10.32
CA ALA A 35 -6.95 -16.97 -9.59
C ALA A 35 -8.22 -17.54 -10.23
N ARG A 36 -9.19 -17.90 -9.41
CA ARG A 36 -10.47 -18.50 -9.81
C ARG A 36 -11.63 -17.83 -9.10
N GLU A 37 -12.84 -18.02 -9.61
CA GLU A 37 -14.06 -17.64 -8.89
C GLU A 37 -14.04 -18.14 -7.45
N GLN A 38 -14.45 -17.32 -6.49
CA GLN A 38 -14.37 -17.56 -5.03
C GLN A 38 -12.98 -17.47 -4.41
N ASP A 39 -11.92 -17.19 -5.17
CA ASP A 39 -10.63 -16.91 -4.54
C ASP A 39 -10.71 -15.58 -3.79
N SER A 40 -9.91 -15.50 -2.73
CA SER A 40 -9.97 -14.42 -1.77
C SER A 40 -9.39 -13.13 -2.36
N VAL A 41 -10.00 -12.00 -2.03
CA VAL A 41 -9.60 -10.67 -2.48
C VAL A 41 -9.75 -9.69 -1.33
N THR A 42 -8.79 -8.79 -1.17
CA THR A 42 -8.94 -7.62 -0.29
C THR A 42 -9.56 -6.44 -1.03
N CYS A 43 -10.17 -5.51 -0.31
CA CYS A 43 -10.59 -4.22 -0.85
C CYS A 43 -9.69 -3.12 -0.31
N GLY A 44 -9.33 -2.13 -1.14
CA GLY A 44 -8.53 -1.00 -0.67
C GLY A 44 -9.34 0.06 0.09
N LYS A 45 -10.68 0.00 0.03
CA LYS A 45 -11.60 0.95 0.68
C LYS A 45 -12.35 0.40 1.90
N TYR A 46 -12.72 -0.88 1.86
CA TYR A 46 -13.54 -1.51 2.91
C TYR A 46 -12.76 -2.68 3.52
N VAL A 47 -12.79 -2.77 4.85
CA VAL A 47 -12.12 -3.86 5.58
C VAL A 47 -12.92 -5.14 5.41
N GLY A 48 -12.21 -6.24 5.21
CA GLY A 48 -12.79 -7.58 5.09
C GLY A 48 -12.19 -8.36 3.93
N LEU A 49 -12.42 -9.66 3.97
CA LEU A 49 -12.07 -10.57 2.89
C LEU A 49 -13.27 -10.75 1.97
N TYR A 50 -13.06 -10.44 0.71
CA TYR A 50 -14.03 -10.57 -0.36
C TYR A 50 -13.64 -11.73 -1.28
N ARG A 51 -14.45 -11.95 -2.30
CA ARG A 51 -14.32 -13.06 -3.24
C ARG A 51 -14.25 -12.54 -4.66
N ILE A 52 -13.63 -13.30 -5.54
CA ILE A 52 -13.78 -13.11 -6.98
C ILE A 52 -15.16 -13.62 -7.40
N ALA A 53 -15.94 -12.78 -8.06
CA ALA A 53 -17.20 -13.15 -8.70
C ALA A 53 -17.05 -13.07 -10.22
N GLY A 54 -17.55 -14.08 -10.93
CA GLY A 54 -17.40 -14.21 -12.38
C GLY A 54 -16.06 -14.85 -12.77
N GLY A 55 -16.05 -15.55 -13.89
CA GLY A 55 -14.88 -16.24 -14.44
C GLY A 55 -15.06 -16.55 -15.92
N ILE A 56 -13.98 -16.91 -16.59
CA ILE A 56 -13.92 -17.19 -18.01
C ILE A 56 -14.75 -18.44 -18.32
N ASP A 57 -15.62 -18.35 -19.32
CA ASP A 57 -16.47 -19.48 -19.69
C ASP A 57 -15.64 -20.60 -20.33
N ASN A 58 -15.93 -21.85 -19.93
CA ASN A 58 -15.25 -23.08 -20.36
C ASN A 58 -13.81 -23.27 -19.91
N ASP A 59 -13.25 -22.37 -19.09
CA ASP A 59 -11.91 -22.55 -18.53
C ASP A 59 -11.96 -22.72 -17.01
N THR A 60 -11.58 -23.91 -16.52
CA THR A 60 -11.79 -24.30 -15.12
C THR A 60 -10.61 -25.03 -14.54
N ILE A 61 -10.31 -24.74 -13.28
CA ILE A 61 -9.33 -25.45 -12.46
C ILE A 61 -10.05 -25.93 -11.19
N HIS A 62 -10.05 -27.25 -10.97
CA HIS A 62 -10.76 -27.90 -9.85
C HIS A 62 -12.26 -27.54 -9.80
N GLY A 63 -12.91 -27.51 -10.96
CA GLY A 63 -14.34 -27.22 -11.08
C GLY A 63 -14.74 -25.76 -10.82
N ARG A 64 -13.77 -24.84 -10.68
CA ARG A 64 -13.99 -23.39 -10.53
C ARG A 64 -13.47 -22.68 -11.76
N ARG A 65 -14.24 -21.74 -12.30
CA ARG A 65 -13.82 -20.96 -13.47
C ARG A 65 -12.60 -20.11 -13.16
N MET A 66 -11.64 -20.09 -14.07
CA MET A 66 -10.49 -19.18 -13.98
C MET A 66 -10.97 -17.73 -14.03
N ALA A 67 -10.31 -16.87 -13.28
CA ALA A 67 -10.65 -15.46 -13.21
C ALA A 67 -10.00 -14.71 -14.38
N GLY A 68 -10.74 -13.80 -15.00
CA GLY A 68 -10.28 -13.03 -16.16
C GLY A 68 -10.68 -11.56 -16.06
N THR A 69 -9.89 -10.68 -16.67
CA THR A 69 -10.11 -9.22 -16.59
C THR A 69 -11.42 -8.75 -17.19
N LEU A 70 -12.04 -9.50 -18.09
CA LEU A 70 -13.32 -9.15 -18.72
C LEU A 70 -14.52 -9.67 -17.92
N ASP A 71 -14.37 -10.80 -17.23
CA ASP A 71 -15.47 -11.60 -16.67
C ASP A 71 -15.57 -11.52 -15.15
N SER A 72 -14.48 -11.15 -14.49
CA SER A 72 -14.37 -11.19 -13.04
C SER A 72 -14.35 -9.81 -12.40
N TYR A 73 -14.97 -9.70 -11.22
CA TYR A 73 -14.89 -8.54 -10.34
C TYR A 73 -14.87 -8.97 -8.86
N SER A 74 -14.40 -8.09 -7.98
CA SER A 74 -14.43 -8.32 -6.54
C SER A 74 -15.85 -8.19 -5.98
N THR A 75 -16.26 -9.08 -5.07
CA THR A 75 -17.53 -8.96 -4.35
C THR A 75 -17.56 -7.82 -3.34
N CYS A 76 -16.45 -7.10 -3.14
CA CYS A 76 -16.41 -5.93 -2.27
C CYS A 76 -17.44 -4.87 -2.67
N PRO A 77 -17.81 -3.95 -1.75
CA PRO A 77 -18.80 -2.91 -2.06
C PRO A 77 -18.43 -2.02 -3.25
N CYS A 78 -17.14 -1.94 -3.63
CA CYS A 78 -16.69 -1.21 -4.81
C CYS A 78 -17.00 -1.91 -6.13
N LYS A 79 -17.31 -3.22 -6.12
CA LYS A 79 -17.38 -4.07 -7.34
C LYS A 79 -16.15 -3.90 -8.23
N ALA A 80 -14.98 -3.86 -7.60
CA ALA A 80 -13.73 -3.48 -8.25
C ALA A 80 -13.33 -4.49 -9.34
N ARG A 81 -12.86 -3.99 -10.47
CA ARG A 81 -12.24 -4.81 -11.52
C ARG A 81 -10.80 -5.16 -11.12
N PHE A 82 -10.23 -6.14 -11.80
CA PHE A 82 -8.85 -6.56 -11.58
C PHE A 82 -7.89 -5.94 -12.60
N ILE A 83 -6.68 -5.66 -12.14
CA ILE A 83 -5.56 -5.14 -12.91
C ILE A 83 -4.57 -6.29 -13.03
N PRO A 84 -4.44 -6.90 -14.22
CA PRO A 84 -3.56 -8.05 -14.43
C PRO A 84 -2.10 -7.62 -14.26
N SER A 85 -1.30 -8.41 -13.54
CA SER A 85 0.14 -8.21 -13.48
C SER A 85 0.89 -8.92 -14.61
N MET A 86 0.18 -9.75 -15.39
CA MET A 86 0.73 -10.51 -16.50
C MET A 86 -0.14 -10.32 -17.75
N MET A 87 0.48 -9.87 -18.83
CA MET A 87 -0.20 -9.48 -20.07
C MET A 87 0.12 -10.44 -21.22
N GLN A 88 0.96 -11.44 -20.97
CA GLN A 88 1.42 -12.41 -21.95
C GLN A 88 0.42 -13.55 -22.15
N ASP A 89 -0.46 -13.78 -21.17
CA ASP A 89 -1.50 -14.80 -21.24
C ASP A 89 -2.88 -14.14 -21.41
N THR A 90 -3.53 -14.43 -22.52
CA THR A 90 -4.71 -13.72 -22.98
C THR A 90 -5.80 -14.66 -23.43
N TYR A 91 -7.04 -14.19 -23.40
CA TYR A 91 -8.19 -14.88 -23.96
C TYR A 91 -9.06 -13.89 -24.71
N GLU A 92 -9.92 -14.39 -25.60
CA GLU A 92 -10.82 -13.55 -26.39
C GLU A 92 -12.27 -13.77 -26.00
N LYS A 93 -13.02 -12.67 -25.85
CA LYS A 93 -14.47 -12.71 -25.68
C LYS A 93 -15.17 -12.05 -26.87
N SER A 94 -16.03 -12.80 -27.54
CA SER A 94 -16.88 -12.28 -28.62
C SER A 94 -18.02 -11.43 -28.02
N SER A 95 -18.19 -10.23 -28.57
CA SER A 95 -19.23 -9.29 -28.14
C SER A 95 -20.60 -9.73 -28.68
N GLY A 96 -21.29 -10.61 -27.95
CA GLY A 96 -22.72 -10.87 -28.18
C GLY A 96 -23.31 -12.14 -27.54
N SER A 97 -24.02 -11.97 -26.41
CA SER A 97 -25.43 -12.37 -26.20
C SER A 97 -25.77 -12.47 -24.71
N GLY A 98 -26.79 -11.72 -24.25
CA GLY A 98 -27.56 -12.04 -23.02
C GLY A 98 -27.25 -11.25 -21.75
N ILE A 99 -27.68 -9.99 -21.68
CA ILE A 99 -28.12 -9.40 -20.40
C ILE A 99 -29.39 -10.18 -20.00
N ALA A 100 -29.25 -11.14 -19.09
CA ALA A 100 -30.38 -11.66 -18.33
C ALA A 100 -30.46 -10.86 -17.02
N THR A 101 -31.26 -9.80 -17.05
CA THR A 101 -31.79 -9.16 -15.85
C THR A 101 -32.65 -10.17 -15.11
N ASN A 102 -32.21 -10.64 -13.94
CA ASN A 102 -33.12 -11.15 -12.93
C ASN A 102 -33.16 -10.13 -11.79
N ALA A 103 -34.10 -9.20 -11.93
CA ALA A 103 -34.74 -8.55 -10.80
C ALA A 103 -35.62 -9.59 -10.12
N ALA A 104 -35.36 -9.87 -8.84
CA ALA A 104 -36.33 -10.47 -7.94
C ALA A 104 -36.21 -9.73 -6.61
N GLU A 105 -37.19 -8.87 -6.39
CA GLU A 105 -37.57 -8.36 -5.08
C GLU A 105 -37.87 -9.55 -4.15
N GLU A 106 -37.34 -9.53 -2.93
CA GLU A 106 -38.08 -10.13 -1.82
C GLU A 106 -38.08 -9.18 -0.63
N LYS A 107 -39.31 -8.91 -0.21
CA LYS A 107 -39.77 -7.93 0.76
C LYS A 107 -40.01 -8.66 2.08
N ALA A 108 -39.46 -8.15 3.18
CA ALA A 108 -39.97 -8.45 4.52
C ALA A 108 -39.72 -7.27 5.49
N GLU A 109 -40.68 -6.34 5.52
CA GLU A 109 -41.12 -5.61 6.73
C GLU A 109 -41.77 -6.62 7.70
N ALA A 110 -41.90 -6.45 9.00
CA ALA A 110 -41.53 -5.44 9.99
C ALA A 110 -41.82 -6.07 11.38
N THR A 111 -41.24 -5.56 12.47
CA THR A 111 -42.02 -5.13 13.65
C THR A 111 -41.13 -4.43 14.68
N VAL A 112 -41.63 -3.30 15.17
CA VAL A 112 -41.05 -2.33 16.12
C VAL A 112 -41.88 -2.43 17.42
N SER A 113 -41.31 -2.51 18.62
CA SER A 113 -41.15 -1.43 19.64
C SER A 113 -41.42 -2.01 21.06
N PRO A 114 -41.20 -1.30 22.20
CA PRO A 114 -40.59 0.02 22.41
C PRO A 114 -39.53 0.09 23.55
N ALA A 115 -38.99 1.30 23.70
CA ALA A 115 -37.92 1.81 24.56
C ALA A 115 -38.07 1.65 26.08
N VAL A 116 -36.92 1.62 26.78
CA VAL A 116 -36.75 2.22 28.12
C VAL A 116 -35.39 2.93 28.21
N THR A 117 -35.45 4.16 28.72
CA THR A 117 -34.38 5.14 28.99
C THR A 117 -33.47 4.77 30.16
N ALA A 118 -32.16 5.00 30.03
CA ALA A 118 -31.28 5.53 31.11
C ALA A 118 -29.91 5.92 30.54
N GLY A 119 -29.42 7.12 30.90
CA GLY A 119 -28.06 7.58 30.63
C GLY A 119 -27.03 7.03 31.63
N PRO A 120 -25.80 7.58 31.66
CA PRO A 120 -24.59 6.87 31.22
C PRO A 120 -23.69 6.43 32.39
N GLU A 121 -22.94 5.34 32.21
CA GLU A 121 -21.62 5.10 32.85
C GLU A 121 -20.85 3.98 32.11
N PRO A 122 -19.49 4.00 32.15
CA PRO A 122 -18.64 3.46 31.10
C PRO A 122 -18.39 1.95 31.26
N CYS A 123 -18.74 1.17 30.24
CA CYS A 123 -18.23 -0.19 30.11
C CYS A 123 -16.85 -0.15 29.48
N VAL A 124 -15.82 -0.07 30.33
CA VAL A 124 -14.50 -0.61 30.01
C VAL A 124 -14.67 -2.13 30.08
N SER A 125 -15.00 -2.78 28.97
CA SER A 125 -14.89 -4.23 28.89
C SER A 125 -13.41 -4.59 28.83
N ALA A 126 -12.96 -5.25 29.88
CA ALA A 126 -11.64 -5.84 29.99
C ALA A 126 -11.46 -6.94 28.95
N GLU A 127 -10.93 -6.58 27.78
CA GLU A 127 -10.17 -7.48 26.93
C GLU A 127 -8.69 -7.18 27.15
N ALA A 128 -8.20 -7.55 28.33
CA ALA A 128 -6.77 -7.68 28.58
C ALA A 128 -6.40 -9.16 28.56
N ASP A 129 -5.30 -9.43 27.87
CA ASP A 129 -4.47 -10.63 27.91
C ASP A 129 -4.82 -11.86 27.05
N LYS A 130 -4.59 -11.71 25.73
CA LYS A 130 -3.79 -12.69 24.96
C LYS A 130 -2.64 -12.01 24.23
N PRO A 131 -1.58 -11.64 24.94
CA PRO A 131 -0.50 -10.83 24.40
C PRO A 131 0.37 -11.54 23.34
N ASP A 132 0.41 -12.88 23.36
CA ASP A 132 1.12 -13.69 22.35
C ASP A 132 0.43 -13.64 20.97
N GLU A 133 -0.87 -13.38 20.94
CA GLU A 133 -1.65 -13.27 19.70
C GLU A 133 -1.47 -11.88 19.06
N GLN A 134 -1.34 -10.82 19.86
CA GLN A 134 -1.08 -9.44 19.39
C GLN A 134 0.32 -9.25 18.78
N LEU A 135 1.32 -10.02 19.22
CA LEU A 135 2.67 -9.99 18.64
C LEU A 135 2.85 -11.02 17.52
N SER A 136 1.85 -11.85 17.24
CA SER A 136 1.90 -12.82 16.14
C SER A 136 2.02 -12.08 14.80
N GLY A 137 3.06 -12.39 14.01
CA GLY A 137 3.33 -11.74 12.72
C GLY A 137 4.30 -10.56 12.75
N TRP A 138 4.80 -10.17 13.92
CA TRP A 138 5.94 -9.27 14.02
C TRP A 138 7.26 -10.02 13.77
N LEU A 139 8.23 -9.32 13.17
CA LEU A 139 9.61 -9.76 12.93
C LEU A 139 10.58 -8.79 13.60
N ALA A 140 11.72 -9.27 14.08
CA ALA A 140 12.80 -8.41 14.57
C ALA A 140 14.08 -8.58 13.74
N TYR A 141 14.74 -7.47 13.46
CA TYR A 141 16.04 -7.43 12.82
C TYR A 141 17.09 -6.91 13.80
N TYR A 142 18.09 -7.74 14.08
CA TYR A 142 19.27 -7.40 14.85
C TYR A 142 20.43 -7.18 13.88
N GLY A 143 20.68 -5.93 13.51
CA GLY A 143 21.46 -5.66 12.30
C GLY A 143 20.73 -6.24 11.08
N THR A 144 21.40 -7.05 10.26
CA THR A 144 20.80 -7.74 9.11
C THR A 144 20.14 -9.07 9.44
N ASP A 145 20.30 -9.56 10.68
CA ASP A 145 19.81 -10.87 11.07
C ASP A 145 18.32 -10.80 11.45
N MET A 146 17.47 -11.39 10.63
CA MET A 146 16.04 -11.51 10.89
C MET A 146 15.76 -12.68 11.83
N GLN A 147 14.98 -12.42 12.87
CA GLN A 147 14.51 -13.44 13.81
C GLN A 147 12.99 -13.35 13.99
N PRO A 148 12.25 -14.47 13.85
CA PRO A 148 10.85 -14.56 14.25
C PRO A 148 10.72 -14.32 15.75
N LEU A 149 9.64 -13.66 16.15
CA LEU A 149 9.44 -13.30 17.55
C LEU A 149 8.86 -14.47 18.35
N LYS A 150 9.64 -15.00 19.30
CA LYS A 150 9.21 -16.01 20.28
C LYS A 150 9.81 -15.74 21.67
N ASN A 151 9.14 -16.23 22.71
CA ASN A 151 9.54 -16.30 24.14
C ASN A 151 9.06 -15.20 25.09
N LEU A 152 9.94 -14.33 25.59
CA LEU A 152 9.62 -13.50 26.77
C LEU A 152 10.61 -12.32 26.88
N ALA A 153 11.89 -12.61 26.62
CA ALA A 153 12.96 -11.60 26.56
C ALA A 153 12.67 -10.50 25.52
N PHE A 154 12.01 -10.86 24.43
CA PHE A 154 11.57 -9.89 23.43
C PHE A 154 10.44 -8.98 23.94
N ARG A 155 9.49 -9.52 24.70
CA ARG A 155 8.43 -8.71 25.31
C ARG A 155 9.02 -7.68 26.27
N SER A 156 9.97 -8.12 27.10
CA SER A 156 10.76 -7.21 27.94
C SER A 156 11.47 -6.13 27.11
N PHE A 157 11.97 -6.45 25.90
CA PHE A 157 12.57 -5.47 25.00
C PHE A 157 11.54 -4.48 24.43
N VAL A 158 10.41 -4.95 23.91
CA VAL A 158 9.32 -4.11 23.39
C VAL A 158 8.85 -3.13 24.46
N ASP A 159 8.69 -3.62 25.69
CA ASP A 159 8.23 -2.86 26.84
C ASP A 159 9.30 -1.93 27.42
N SER A 160 10.58 -2.19 27.13
CA SER A 160 11.69 -1.37 27.63
C SER A 160 11.78 0.02 26.99
N ASP A 161 12.54 0.91 27.61
CA ASP A 161 12.89 2.23 27.07
C ASP A 161 14.05 2.20 26.06
N VAL A 162 14.58 1.02 25.72
CA VAL A 162 15.68 0.92 24.76
C VAL A 162 15.19 1.47 23.41
N PRO A 163 15.94 2.38 22.77
CA PRO A 163 15.58 2.91 21.45
C PRO A 163 15.41 1.79 20.43
N LYS A 164 14.34 1.88 19.65
CA LYS A 164 13.95 0.89 18.65
C LYS A 164 13.31 1.55 17.44
N VAL A 165 13.37 0.87 16.32
CA VAL A 165 12.68 1.27 15.09
C VAL A 165 11.50 0.34 14.92
N ILE A 166 10.31 0.90 14.69
CA ILE A 166 9.08 0.15 14.51
C ILE A 166 8.56 0.51 13.13
N ILE A 167 8.36 -0.49 12.29
CA ILE A 167 7.85 -0.37 10.92
C ILE A 167 6.53 -1.11 10.87
N ALA A 168 5.45 -0.35 10.78
CA ALA A 168 4.10 -0.89 10.69
C ALA A 168 3.18 0.18 10.13
N GLY A 169 2.25 -0.21 9.27
CA GLY A 169 1.35 0.74 8.64
C GLY A 169 0.50 0.09 7.57
N ASP A 170 -0.53 0.80 7.15
CA ASP A 170 -1.34 0.45 5.99
C ASP A 170 -1.29 1.56 4.93
N GLY A 171 -0.21 2.35 4.97
CA GLY A 171 0.04 3.55 4.17
C GLY A 171 -0.73 4.77 4.68
N HIS A 172 -1.61 5.30 3.84
CA HIS A 172 -2.38 6.54 4.11
C HIS A 172 -3.69 6.30 4.86
N ARG A 173 -4.03 5.05 5.19
CA ARG A 173 -5.37 4.66 5.64
C ARG A 173 -5.58 4.98 7.12
N LYS A 174 -4.69 4.52 8.00
CA LYS A 174 -4.73 4.80 9.45
C LYS A 174 -3.50 5.58 9.92
N PRO A 175 -3.63 6.36 11.00
CA PRO A 175 -2.48 6.97 11.68
C PRO A 175 -1.43 5.93 12.11
N PRO A 176 -0.12 6.25 12.02
CA PRO A 176 0.95 5.33 12.44
C PRO A 176 0.78 4.82 13.86
N PHE A 177 0.33 5.70 14.76
CA PHE A 177 0.30 5.41 16.20
C PHE A 177 -0.63 4.25 16.56
N ILE A 178 -1.68 4.00 15.76
CA ILE A 178 -2.64 2.92 16.02
C ILE A 178 -1.93 1.56 16.04
N TYR A 179 -0.88 1.38 15.25
CA TYR A 179 -0.14 0.13 15.13
C TYR A 179 0.75 -0.20 16.32
N SER A 180 1.02 0.76 17.19
CA SER A 180 1.98 0.60 18.29
C SER A 180 1.44 1.07 19.64
N GLN A 181 0.17 1.48 19.70
CA GLN A 181 -0.44 1.99 20.93
C GLN A 181 -0.49 0.97 22.06
N HIS A 182 -0.42 -0.32 21.73
CA HIS A 182 -0.39 -1.44 22.67
C HIS A 182 1.03 -1.77 23.17
N MET A 183 2.07 -1.03 22.74
CA MET A 183 3.45 -1.26 23.16
C MET A 183 3.85 -0.27 24.28
N PRO A 184 4.00 -0.71 25.55
CA PRO A 184 4.40 0.13 26.68
C PRO A 184 5.66 0.96 26.42
N GLY A 185 6.68 0.39 25.77
CA GLY A 185 7.92 1.12 25.47
C GLY A 185 7.71 2.28 24.51
N VAL A 186 6.73 2.21 23.60
CA VAL A 186 6.38 3.31 22.70
C VAL A 186 5.66 4.44 23.43
N LEU A 187 4.73 4.08 24.31
CA LEU A 187 4.03 5.05 25.17
C LEU A 187 5.01 5.75 26.13
N SER A 188 5.98 5.02 26.66
CA SER A 188 7.05 5.56 27.50
C SER A 188 7.98 6.49 26.71
N ALA A 189 8.44 6.08 25.52
CA ALA A 189 9.23 6.94 24.65
C ALA A 189 8.47 8.22 24.28
N PHE A 190 7.17 8.11 24.04
CA PHE A 190 6.31 9.26 23.80
C PHE A 190 6.27 10.22 25.01
N SER A 191 5.96 9.72 26.20
CA SER A 191 5.83 10.55 27.41
C SER A 191 7.16 11.26 27.77
N LYS A 192 8.29 10.67 27.39
CA LYS A 192 9.64 11.23 27.55
C LYS A 192 10.09 12.16 26.41
N GLY A 193 9.24 12.41 25.41
CA GLY A 193 9.59 13.23 24.24
C GLY A 193 10.61 12.58 23.28
N LYS A 194 10.84 11.27 23.43
CA LYS A 194 11.82 10.47 22.69
C LYS A 194 11.25 9.71 21.49
N LEU A 195 9.95 9.77 21.25
CA LEU A 195 9.32 9.19 20.07
C LEU A 195 9.41 10.15 18.87
N ARG A 196 9.61 9.61 17.67
CA ARG A 196 9.32 10.30 16.40
C ARG A 196 8.46 9.38 15.52
N LEU A 197 7.50 9.98 14.83
CA LEU A 197 6.53 9.35 13.96
C LEU A 197 6.85 9.73 12.53
N TYR A 198 6.99 8.76 11.65
CA TYR A 198 7.12 8.99 10.22
C TYR A 198 5.84 8.53 9.54
N VAL A 199 5.26 9.41 8.72
CA VAL A 199 3.96 9.17 8.06
C VAL A 199 4.13 9.15 6.56
N GLU A 200 3.47 8.20 5.90
CA GLU A 200 3.39 8.12 4.45
C GLU A 200 2.42 9.18 3.95
N TYR A 201 2.90 10.41 3.87
CA TYR A 201 2.21 11.55 3.28
C TYR A 201 3.25 12.54 2.76
N THR A 202 2.82 13.40 1.83
CA THR A 202 3.50 14.66 1.55
C THR A 202 3.29 15.63 2.72
N GLN A 203 4.09 16.71 2.74
CA GLN A 203 3.95 17.74 3.76
C GLN A 203 2.57 18.41 3.73
N SER A 204 2.03 18.74 2.55
CA SER A 204 0.68 19.28 2.39
C SER A 204 -0.39 18.25 2.77
N GLY A 205 -0.24 16.99 2.34
CA GLY A 205 -1.16 15.90 2.63
C GLY A 205 -1.32 15.70 4.14
N TRP A 206 -0.20 15.67 4.87
CA TRP A 206 -0.23 15.60 6.33
C TRP A 206 -0.85 16.83 6.97
N SER A 207 -0.58 18.03 6.45
CA SER A 207 -1.14 19.28 6.96
C SER A 207 -2.67 19.36 6.83
N LEU A 208 -3.25 18.60 5.90
CA LEU A 208 -4.69 18.39 5.78
C LEU A 208 -5.16 17.27 6.72
N ARG A 209 -4.49 16.12 6.69
CA ARG A 209 -4.86 14.93 7.47
C ARG A 209 -4.84 15.18 8.98
N ASN A 210 -3.86 15.91 9.49
CA ASN A 210 -3.65 16.12 10.92
C ASN A 210 -4.73 16.98 11.60
N LYS A 211 -5.59 17.64 10.81
CA LYS A 211 -6.76 18.39 11.29
C LYS A 211 -7.97 17.49 11.52
N THR A 212 -7.96 16.27 11.00
CA THR A 212 -9.06 15.32 11.11
C THR A 212 -9.07 14.66 12.48
N PRO A 213 -10.23 14.49 13.14
CA PRO A 213 -10.34 13.73 14.39
C PRO A 213 -9.72 12.34 14.27
N GLY A 214 -8.95 11.94 15.27
CA GLY A 214 -8.30 10.63 15.30
C GLY A 214 -6.97 10.53 14.55
N ALA A 215 -6.53 11.57 13.81
CA ALA A 215 -5.24 11.55 13.11
C ALA A 215 -4.02 11.38 14.04
N LEU A 216 -4.16 11.80 15.29
CA LEU A 216 -3.25 11.55 16.39
C LEU A 216 -4.09 11.29 17.65
N PRO A 217 -3.61 10.48 18.61
CA PRO A 217 -4.29 10.29 19.88
C PRO A 217 -4.64 11.63 20.57
N PRO A 218 -5.80 11.75 21.25
CA PRO A 218 -6.24 13.00 21.85
C PRO A 218 -5.23 13.64 22.82
N TYR A 219 -4.45 12.85 23.54
CA TYR A 219 -3.42 13.36 24.44
C TYR A 219 -2.23 14.01 23.70
N LEU A 220 -1.98 13.66 22.43
CA LEU A 220 -1.01 14.36 21.56
C LEU A 220 -1.53 15.73 21.10
N THR A 221 -2.85 15.85 20.98
CA THR A 221 -3.49 17.05 20.44
C THR A 221 -3.92 18.06 21.52
N GLN A 222 -3.75 17.74 22.82
CA GLN A 222 -4.10 18.63 23.94
C GLN A 222 -3.24 19.90 23.99
N LYS A 223 -3.90 21.08 24.08
CA LYS A 223 -3.30 22.43 24.01
C LYS A 223 -2.16 22.73 25.00
N LYS A 224 -2.04 21.97 26.09
CA LYS A 224 -1.00 22.17 27.13
C LYS A 224 0.28 21.34 26.92
N SER A 225 0.34 20.47 25.93
CA SER A 225 1.58 19.72 25.63
C SER A 225 2.57 20.65 24.93
N PHE A 226 3.62 21.08 25.63
CA PHE A 226 4.72 21.89 25.10
C PHE A 226 5.56 21.13 24.03
N PHE A 227 5.27 19.85 23.77
CA PHE A 227 6.04 18.95 22.90
C PHE A 227 5.61 18.96 21.41
N LYS A 228 5.01 20.05 20.93
CA LYS A 228 3.93 19.95 19.94
C LYS A 228 4.24 20.11 18.45
N LYS A 229 5.48 20.29 18.00
CA LYS A 229 5.73 20.60 16.56
C LYS A 229 6.54 19.57 15.78
N ASP A 230 7.49 18.87 16.39
CA ASP A 230 8.49 18.11 15.61
C ASP A 230 8.44 16.59 15.85
N ILE A 231 7.27 16.07 16.27
CA ILE A 231 7.13 14.63 16.50
C ILE A 231 6.76 13.86 15.22
N VAL A 232 6.10 14.51 14.25
CA VAL A 232 5.65 13.85 13.01
C VAL A 232 6.44 14.38 11.81
N THR A 233 7.01 13.46 11.05
CA THR A 233 7.74 13.73 9.81
C THR A 233 7.06 13.00 8.65
N PRO A 234 6.36 13.73 7.76
CA PRO A 234 5.92 13.18 6.48
C PRO A 234 7.13 12.83 5.62
N TRP A 235 7.11 11.66 4.97
CA TRP A 235 8.30 11.17 4.25
C TRP A 235 8.17 11.13 2.73
N GLU A 236 6.98 11.34 2.17
CA GLU A 236 6.81 11.39 0.71
C GLU A 236 7.29 12.72 0.13
N ASN A 237 7.99 12.64 -1.00
CA ASN A 237 8.43 13.82 -1.72
C ASN A 237 7.24 14.45 -2.47
N GLU A 238 6.93 15.71 -2.14
CA GLU A 238 5.77 16.43 -2.67
C GLU A 238 5.81 16.59 -4.19
N VAL A 239 6.93 17.06 -4.74
CA VAL A 239 7.09 17.26 -6.18
C VAL A 239 6.98 15.94 -6.93
N MET A 240 7.67 14.89 -6.45
CA MET A 240 7.62 13.59 -7.12
C MET A 240 6.26 12.92 -7.01
N GLY A 241 5.60 13.01 -5.85
CA GLY A 241 4.24 12.49 -5.65
C GLY A 241 3.22 13.16 -6.56
N GLU A 242 3.27 14.49 -6.66
CA GLU A 242 2.39 15.27 -7.55
C GLU A 242 2.67 14.98 -9.03
N SER A 243 3.94 14.98 -9.44
CA SER A 243 4.31 14.71 -10.84
C SER A 243 3.93 13.28 -11.25
N SER A 244 4.24 12.27 -10.43
CA SER A 244 3.90 10.87 -10.74
C SER A 244 2.39 10.64 -10.82
N THR A 245 1.62 11.17 -9.87
CA THR A 245 0.15 11.09 -9.88
C THR A 245 -0.42 11.70 -11.15
N ALA A 246 0.02 12.90 -11.51
CA ALA A 246 -0.53 13.59 -12.66
C ALA A 246 -0.13 12.96 -14.00
N ILE A 247 1.08 12.38 -14.10
CA ILE A 247 1.46 11.56 -15.27
C ILE A 247 0.53 10.34 -15.33
N TYR A 248 0.38 9.61 -14.23
CA TYR A 248 -0.46 8.40 -14.17
C TYR A 248 -1.90 8.68 -14.59
N GLU A 249 -2.54 9.69 -14.01
CA GLU A 249 -3.90 10.09 -14.35
C GLU A 249 -4.05 10.40 -15.84
N LYS A 250 -3.09 11.15 -16.42
CA LYS A 250 -3.10 11.47 -17.84
C LYS A 250 -2.96 10.21 -18.70
N LEU A 251 -2.09 9.28 -18.34
CA LEU A 251 -1.90 8.04 -19.10
C LEU A 251 -3.13 7.13 -19.02
N ILE A 252 -3.74 6.99 -17.85
CA ILE A 252 -4.97 6.20 -17.66
C ILE A 252 -6.14 6.78 -18.44
N GLU A 253 -6.27 8.11 -18.55
CA GLU A 253 -7.27 8.73 -19.40
C GLU A 253 -7.11 8.32 -20.88
N LYS A 254 -5.86 8.19 -21.36
CA LYS A 254 -5.57 7.91 -22.76
C LYS A 254 -5.49 6.41 -23.08
N ILE A 255 -5.24 5.53 -22.11
CA ILE A 255 -4.89 4.11 -22.34
C ILE A 255 -5.93 3.33 -23.16
N GLY A 256 -7.23 3.63 -23.00
CA GLY A 256 -8.31 2.89 -23.66
C GLY A 256 -8.51 3.20 -25.15
N GLY A 257 -7.96 4.31 -25.65
CA GLY A 257 -8.11 4.72 -27.05
C GLY A 257 -6.85 5.32 -27.68
N LEU A 258 -5.77 5.44 -26.90
CA LEU A 258 -4.48 6.01 -27.27
C LEU A 258 -4.64 7.36 -27.99
N THR A 259 -5.59 8.18 -27.55
CA THR A 259 -5.89 9.44 -28.24
C THR A 259 -4.71 10.41 -28.16
N PRO A 260 -4.44 11.18 -29.23
CA PRO A 260 -3.31 12.12 -29.25
C PRO A 260 -3.40 13.17 -28.14
N LEU A 261 -2.24 13.65 -27.70
CA LEU A 261 -2.18 14.76 -26.75
C LEU A 261 -2.46 16.09 -27.45
N THR A 262 -3.24 16.96 -26.82
CA THR A 262 -3.28 18.37 -27.18
C THR A 262 -1.94 19.04 -26.84
N ALA A 263 -1.64 20.18 -27.48
CA ALA A 263 -0.40 20.92 -27.20
C ALA A 263 -0.24 21.30 -25.71
N ALA A 264 -1.35 21.62 -25.04
CA ALA A 264 -1.35 21.94 -23.61
C ALA A 264 -1.05 20.70 -22.74
N GLU A 265 -1.66 19.55 -23.07
CA GLU A 265 -1.38 18.28 -22.38
C GLU A 265 0.07 17.84 -22.57
N ALA A 266 0.59 17.94 -23.80
CA ALA A 266 1.97 17.60 -24.12
C ALA A 266 2.97 18.46 -23.34
N LYS A 267 2.71 19.78 -23.23
CA LYS A 267 3.52 20.69 -22.41
C LYS A 267 3.51 20.31 -20.93
N LYS A 268 2.33 19.98 -20.39
CA LYS A 268 2.17 19.58 -18.99
C LYS A 268 2.85 18.24 -18.70
N LEU A 269 2.64 17.24 -19.55
CA LEU A 269 3.26 15.92 -19.46
C LEU A 269 4.78 16.02 -19.50
N LYS A 270 5.33 16.87 -20.38
CA LYS A 270 6.78 17.11 -20.46
C LYS A 270 7.34 17.69 -19.15
N LEU A 271 6.69 18.71 -18.60
CA LEU A 271 7.12 19.35 -17.35
C LEU A 271 7.11 18.34 -16.18
N GLN A 272 6.02 17.59 -16.05
CA GLN A 272 5.86 16.61 -14.97
C GLN A 272 6.82 15.44 -15.14
N GLY A 273 6.99 14.95 -16.37
CA GLY A 273 7.97 13.92 -16.70
C GLY A 273 9.41 14.35 -16.37
N GLN A 274 9.74 15.61 -16.62
CA GLN A 274 11.05 16.16 -16.24
C GLN A 274 11.22 16.24 -14.72
N GLN A 275 10.26 16.82 -14.00
CA GLN A 275 10.30 16.89 -12.54
C GLN A 275 10.45 15.51 -11.89
N PHE A 276 9.68 14.52 -12.37
CA PHE A 276 9.75 13.16 -11.87
C PHE A 276 11.10 12.50 -12.18
N ALA A 277 11.58 12.59 -13.42
CA ALA A 277 12.87 12.03 -13.81
C ALA A 277 14.06 12.68 -13.10
N ASP A 278 14.01 14.00 -12.87
CA ASP A 278 15.05 14.72 -12.14
C ASP A 278 15.13 14.25 -10.69
N GLY A 279 13.97 13.98 -10.05
CA GLY A 279 13.91 13.39 -8.72
C GLY A 279 14.51 11.97 -8.65
N LEU A 280 14.26 11.14 -9.66
CA LEU A 280 14.82 9.78 -9.75
C LEU A 280 16.35 9.76 -9.91
N ASN A 281 16.91 10.81 -10.53
CA ASN A 281 18.26 10.80 -11.09
C ASN A 281 19.38 10.57 -10.05
N ALA A 282 19.16 10.94 -8.79
CA ALA A 282 20.16 10.80 -7.73
C ALA A 282 20.37 9.34 -7.29
N ILE A 283 19.36 8.49 -7.46
CA ILE A 283 19.35 7.11 -6.92
C ILE A 283 19.27 6.09 -8.05
N THR A 284 18.44 6.34 -9.06
CA THR A 284 18.25 5.44 -10.20
C THR A 284 18.31 6.21 -11.53
N PRO A 285 19.52 6.63 -11.96
CA PRO A 285 19.70 7.40 -13.18
C PRO A 285 19.21 6.67 -14.43
N ASP A 286 19.32 5.34 -14.48
CA ASP A 286 18.84 4.53 -15.61
C ASP A 286 17.31 4.58 -15.75
N LEU A 287 16.59 4.54 -14.61
CA LEU A 287 15.14 4.70 -14.62
C LEU A 287 14.75 6.13 -15.02
N ALA A 288 15.51 7.14 -14.56
CA ALA A 288 15.30 8.53 -14.97
C ALA A 288 15.47 8.72 -16.49
N VAL A 289 16.51 8.14 -17.08
CA VAL A 289 16.71 8.13 -18.55
C VAL A 289 15.55 7.44 -19.26
N THR A 290 15.10 6.30 -18.74
CA THR A 290 13.98 5.53 -19.29
C THR A 290 12.67 6.35 -19.28
N VAL A 291 12.36 7.00 -18.15
CA VAL A 291 11.20 7.90 -18.04
C VAL A 291 11.30 9.05 -19.06
N ARG A 292 12.45 9.73 -19.14
CA ARG A 292 12.65 10.84 -20.10
C ARG A 292 12.43 10.38 -21.54
N LYS A 293 12.93 9.18 -21.91
CA LYS A 293 12.74 8.59 -23.23
C LYS A 293 11.25 8.40 -23.54
N HIS A 294 10.50 7.71 -22.68
CA HIS A 294 9.08 7.46 -22.92
C HIS A 294 8.26 8.74 -22.95
N ILE A 295 8.52 9.70 -22.05
CA ILE A 295 7.85 11.01 -22.07
C ILE A 295 8.11 11.75 -23.38
N ASN A 296 9.34 11.77 -23.87
CA ASN A 296 9.68 12.43 -25.14
C ASN A 296 8.99 11.77 -26.33
N ASN A 297 8.90 10.43 -26.36
CA ASN A 297 8.18 9.70 -27.40
C ASN A 297 6.69 10.06 -27.41
N LEU A 298 6.04 10.07 -26.24
CA LEU A 298 4.63 10.45 -26.12
C LEU A 298 4.37 11.90 -26.55
N VAL A 299 5.24 12.82 -26.14
CA VAL A 299 5.11 14.25 -26.46
C VAL A 299 5.37 14.54 -27.95
N ALA A 300 6.20 13.72 -28.62
CA ALA A 300 6.50 13.87 -30.04
C ALA A 300 5.49 13.16 -30.97
N ALA A 301 4.54 12.39 -30.42
CA ALA A 301 3.59 11.63 -31.22
C ALA A 301 2.66 12.56 -32.02
N ALA A 302 2.71 12.44 -33.36
CA ALA A 302 1.85 13.19 -34.27
C ALA A 302 0.45 12.55 -34.47
N GLY A 303 0.28 11.30 -34.02
CA GLY A 303 -0.94 10.51 -34.13
C GLY A 303 -1.31 9.85 -32.80
N PRO A 304 -2.00 8.70 -32.81
CA PRO A 304 -2.27 7.95 -31.60
C PRO A 304 -1.00 7.72 -30.77
N LEU A 305 -1.15 7.71 -29.45
CA LEU A 305 -0.01 7.54 -28.55
C LEU A 305 0.58 6.13 -28.71
N PRO A 306 1.92 6.01 -28.76
CA PRO A 306 2.57 4.70 -28.75
C PRO A 306 2.18 3.91 -27.49
N GLU A 307 1.47 2.81 -27.68
CA GLU A 307 0.97 1.97 -26.58
C GLU A 307 2.12 1.50 -25.67
N GLN A 308 3.24 1.11 -26.27
CA GLN A 308 4.42 0.67 -25.53
C GLN A 308 4.94 1.73 -24.55
N ASP A 309 4.99 3.01 -24.96
CA ASP A 309 5.48 4.10 -24.10
C ASP A 309 4.47 4.44 -23.00
N VAL A 310 3.17 4.38 -23.30
CA VAL A 310 2.10 4.53 -22.29
C VAL A 310 2.20 3.44 -21.23
N MET A 311 2.26 2.18 -21.66
CA MET A 311 2.32 1.01 -20.76
C MET A 311 3.60 0.98 -19.94
N ALA A 312 4.74 1.33 -20.54
CA ALA A 312 6.01 1.42 -19.82
C ALA A 312 5.94 2.45 -18.68
N LEU A 313 5.44 3.66 -18.93
CA LEU A 313 5.31 4.69 -17.89
C LEU A 313 4.29 4.32 -16.82
N VAL A 314 3.16 3.70 -17.19
CA VAL A 314 2.18 3.19 -16.23
C VAL A 314 2.80 2.13 -15.32
N SER A 315 3.57 1.18 -15.87
CA SER A 315 4.31 0.18 -15.10
C SER A 315 5.33 0.82 -14.16
N ILE A 316 6.11 1.80 -14.65
CA ILE A 316 7.11 2.50 -13.86
C ILE A 316 6.47 3.19 -12.65
N ILE A 317 5.40 3.96 -12.86
CA ILE A 317 4.76 4.78 -11.82
C ILE A 317 3.93 3.93 -10.84
N SER A 318 3.35 2.81 -11.28
CA SER A 318 2.50 1.98 -10.42
C SER A 318 3.26 0.96 -9.57
N GLY A 319 4.57 0.78 -9.81
CA GLY A 319 5.39 -0.20 -9.09
C GLY A 319 6.89 0.03 -9.16
N GLN A 320 7.49 0.11 -10.36
CA GLN A 320 8.95 0.00 -10.46
C GLN A 320 9.72 1.11 -9.72
N TRP A 321 9.22 2.35 -9.75
CA TRP A 321 9.89 3.45 -9.01
C TRP A 321 9.80 3.26 -7.49
N ARG A 322 8.76 2.60 -6.97
CA ARG A 322 8.69 2.25 -5.55
C ARG A 322 9.88 1.37 -5.16
N ASP A 323 10.11 0.34 -5.98
CA ASP A 323 11.08 -0.72 -5.72
C ASP A 323 12.53 -0.28 -5.97
N LEU A 324 12.74 0.57 -6.99
CA LEU A 324 14.06 1.02 -7.41
C LEU A 324 14.47 2.37 -6.82
N PHE A 325 13.51 3.18 -6.35
CA PHE A 325 13.78 4.53 -5.84
C PHE A 325 13.22 4.74 -4.44
N VAL A 326 11.90 4.61 -4.23
CA VAL A 326 11.26 5.07 -2.98
C VAL A 326 11.81 4.32 -1.77
N ASN A 327 11.91 2.99 -1.84
CA ASN A 327 12.42 2.18 -0.72
C ASN A 327 13.88 2.51 -0.41
N GLU A 328 14.71 2.72 -1.44
CA GLU A 328 16.13 3.09 -1.31
C GLU A 328 16.33 4.48 -0.72
N ASP A 329 15.64 5.49 -1.27
CA ASP A 329 15.68 6.88 -0.81
C ASP A 329 15.27 6.98 0.66
N LEU A 330 14.14 6.36 1.00
CA LEU A 330 13.58 6.42 2.33
C LEU A 330 14.51 5.72 3.34
N ALA A 331 15.04 4.55 2.99
CA ALA A 331 15.96 3.81 3.85
C ALA A 331 17.27 4.59 4.08
N GLU A 332 17.79 5.26 3.04
CA GLU A 332 18.98 6.11 3.13
C GLU A 332 18.77 7.30 4.07
N ARG A 333 17.72 8.09 3.82
CA ARG A 333 17.40 9.26 4.66
C ARG A 333 17.15 8.87 6.11
N LEU A 334 16.38 7.81 6.35
CA LEU A 334 16.10 7.37 7.72
C LEU A 334 17.32 6.78 8.41
N ALA A 335 18.18 6.04 7.70
CA ALA A 335 19.42 5.56 8.27
C ALA A 335 20.34 6.71 8.71
N GLU A 336 20.44 7.78 7.92
CA GLU A 336 21.16 8.99 8.33
C GLU A 336 20.55 9.66 9.57
N GLU A 337 19.23 9.86 9.59
CA GLU A 337 18.54 10.50 10.70
C GLU A 337 18.64 9.70 12.00
N ILE A 338 18.50 8.38 11.92
CA ILE A 338 18.63 7.47 13.07
C ILE A 338 20.07 7.48 13.59
N THR A 339 21.07 7.49 12.70
CA THR A 339 22.49 7.58 13.08
C THR A 339 22.78 8.88 13.83
N LYS A 340 22.15 10.00 13.42
CA LYS A 340 22.31 11.32 14.06
C LYS A 340 21.62 11.42 15.42
N ALA A 341 20.58 10.62 15.68
CA ALA A 341 19.81 10.66 16.93
C ALA A 341 19.42 9.25 17.41
N PRO A 342 20.41 8.44 17.85
CA PRO A 342 20.21 7.02 18.17
C PRO A 342 19.45 6.77 19.48
N ASP A 343 19.26 7.80 20.31
CA ASP A 343 18.59 7.72 21.61
C ASP A 343 17.06 7.79 21.52
N LEU A 344 16.52 7.89 20.30
CA LEU A 344 15.12 8.08 20.03
C LEU A 344 14.46 6.82 19.46
N THR A 345 13.20 6.58 19.84
CA THR A 345 12.36 5.54 19.24
C THR A 345 11.70 6.07 17.98
N ARG A 346 11.66 5.26 16.92
CA ARG A 346 10.99 5.59 15.65
C ARG A 346 9.79 4.70 15.42
N LEU A 347 8.67 5.30 15.03
CA LEU A 347 7.54 4.59 14.47
C LEU A 347 7.34 5.08 13.03
N ILE A 348 7.53 4.19 12.07
CA ILE A 348 7.49 4.47 10.64
C ILE A 348 6.26 3.79 10.06
N SER A 349 5.27 4.59 9.67
CA SER A 349 4.14 4.12 8.88
C SER A 349 4.57 3.91 7.45
N ILE A 350 4.34 2.70 6.97
CA ILE A 350 4.62 2.31 5.60
C ILE A 350 3.54 1.35 5.11
N GLY A 351 3.13 1.45 3.86
CA GLY A 351 2.21 0.53 3.23
C GLY A 351 2.85 -0.83 2.92
N ASP A 352 2.02 -1.87 2.91
CA ASP A 352 2.45 -3.27 2.66
C ASP A 352 3.28 -3.44 1.38
N ALA A 353 2.99 -2.60 0.37
CA ALA A 353 3.70 -2.57 -0.90
C ALA A 353 5.22 -2.34 -0.75
N HIS A 354 5.65 -1.65 0.31
CA HIS A 354 7.07 -1.38 0.60
C HIS A 354 7.73 -2.48 1.45
N LEU A 355 6.95 -3.47 1.91
CA LEU A 355 7.41 -4.56 2.77
C LEU A 355 7.47 -5.91 2.05
N ASP A 356 7.16 -5.94 0.75
CA ASP A 356 7.19 -7.14 -0.07
C ASP A 356 8.63 -7.61 -0.31
N ASP A 357 8.94 -8.81 0.17
CA ASP A 357 10.29 -9.38 0.12
C ASP A 357 10.79 -9.65 -1.30
N ASN A 358 9.88 -9.69 -2.28
CA ASN A 358 10.26 -9.88 -3.68
C ASN A 358 10.71 -8.57 -4.36
N ASN A 359 10.55 -7.42 -3.71
CA ASN A 359 10.59 -6.10 -4.36
C ASN A 359 11.39 -5.07 -3.53
N ASN A 360 12.68 -5.33 -3.29
CA ASN A 360 13.60 -4.45 -2.54
C ASN A 360 12.95 -3.85 -1.28
N PRO A 361 12.54 -4.70 -0.31
CA PRO A 361 11.74 -4.26 0.81
C PRO A 361 12.46 -3.24 1.69
N PHE A 362 11.76 -2.15 2.03
CA PHE A 362 12.29 -1.02 2.80
C PHE A 362 12.97 -1.44 4.11
N HIS A 363 12.39 -2.38 4.86
CA HIS A 363 12.89 -2.77 6.17
C HIS A 363 14.25 -3.52 6.09
N ILE A 364 14.50 -4.27 5.02
CA ILE A 364 15.79 -4.92 4.79
C ILE A 364 16.84 -3.87 4.40
N LEU A 365 16.49 -2.98 3.47
CA LEU A 365 17.38 -1.88 3.05
C LEU A 365 17.78 -1.00 4.24
N LEU A 366 16.83 -0.66 5.12
CA LEU A 366 17.11 0.12 6.32
C LEU A 366 18.06 -0.63 7.27
N ALA A 367 17.82 -1.93 7.50
CA ALA A 367 18.66 -2.78 8.33
C ALA A 367 20.12 -2.83 7.84
N GLU A 368 20.32 -3.02 6.53
CA GLU A 368 21.66 -3.01 5.92
C GLU A 368 22.35 -1.65 6.06
N LYS A 369 21.62 -0.57 5.78
CA LYS A 369 22.15 0.78 5.84
C LYS A 369 22.53 1.18 7.27
N LEU A 370 21.73 0.80 8.27
CA LEU A 370 22.07 1.03 9.68
C LEU A 370 23.27 0.19 10.12
N SER A 371 23.34 -1.08 9.72
CA SER A 371 24.46 -1.97 10.06
C SER A 371 25.79 -1.48 9.49
N LYS A 372 25.78 -0.81 8.34
CA LYS A 372 26.97 -0.16 7.75
C LYS A 372 27.39 1.13 8.47
N ARG A 373 26.45 1.82 9.12
CA ARG A 373 26.68 3.14 9.76
C ARG A 373 26.96 3.06 11.26
N MET A 374 26.45 2.03 11.92
CA MET A 374 26.44 1.93 13.38
C MET A 374 27.08 0.63 13.82
N LYS A 375 27.98 0.69 14.82
CA LYS A 375 28.54 -0.50 15.46
C LYS A 375 27.46 -1.33 16.18
N SER A 376 26.47 -0.65 16.73
CA SER A 376 25.33 -1.24 17.44
C SER A 376 24.04 -0.60 16.92
N PRO A 377 23.49 -1.04 15.78
CA PRO A 377 22.25 -0.48 15.24
C PRO A 377 21.06 -0.80 16.16
N PRO A 378 20.03 0.06 16.20
CA PRO A 378 18.80 -0.24 16.93
C PRO A 378 18.10 -1.45 16.33
N VAL A 379 17.38 -2.20 17.16
CA VAL A 379 16.53 -3.30 16.69
C VAL A 379 15.38 -2.72 15.87
N ILE A 380 15.14 -3.29 14.69
CA ILE A 380 13.99 -2.95 13.85
C ILE A 380 12.90 -3.99 14.06
N LEU A 381 11.72 -3.54 14.46
CA LEU A 381 10.51 -4.35 14.60
C LEU A 381 9.62 -4.09 13.39
N VAL A 382 9.23 -5.14 12.68
CA VAL A 382 8.43 -5.02 11.45
C VAL A 382 7.15 -5.82 11.62
N ASN A 383 6.00 -5.21 11.32
CA ASN A 383 4.76 -5.94 11.14
C ASN A 383 4.34 -5.91 9.67
N LYS A 384 4.30 -7.08 9.03
CA LYS A 384 3.90 -7.25 7.62
C LYS A 384 2.40 -7.52 7.41
N ARG A 385 1.62 -7.60 8.49
CA ARG A 385 0.21 -8.02 8.51
C ARG A 385 -0.64 -6.95 9.21
N SER A 386 -0.61 -5.70 8.76
CA SER A 386 -1.27 -4.57 9.44
C SER A 386 -2.82 -4.60 9.40
N GLU A 387 -3.42 -5.73 9.79
CA GLU A 387 -4.79 -5.92 10.24
C GLU A 387 -4.81 -5.84 11.78
N PHE A 388 -4.59 -4.63 12.33
CA PHE A 388 -4.96 -4.30 13.71
C PHE A 388 -6.10 -3.28 13.73
#